data_AF-A0A422ZHM1-F1
#
_entry.id   AF-A0A422ZHM1-F1
#
_cell.length_a   1.000
_cell.length_b   1.000
_cell.length_c   1.000
_cell.angle_alpha   90.00
_cell.angle_beta   90.00
_cell.angle_gamma   90.00
#
_symmetry.space_group_name_H-M   'P 1'
#
loop_
_entity.id
_entity.type
_entity.pdbx_description
1 polymer ?
#
loop_
_entity_poly.entity_id
_entity_poly.type
_entity_poly.pdbx_seq_one_letter_code
_entity_poly.pdbx_strand_id
1 'polypeptide(L)'
;MTTKKYTLIYSDPPWAYRDKAADGDRGAGFKYPVMNVLDICRLPVWELAAEDCLLAMWWVPTQPVEALKVMEAWGFRLMTMKGFTWHKT
;
A
#
# COMPACT_ATOMS: atom_id res chain seq x y z
N MET A 1 -2.16 22.98 16.78
CA MET A 1 -2.63 21.66 17.30
C MET A 1 -1.58 20.64 16.92
N THR A 2 -1.02 19.89 17.87
CA THR A 2 -0.08 18.80 17.56
C THR A 2 -0.87 17.64 16.97
N THR A 3 -0.65 17.35 15.69
CA THR A 3 -1.26 16.20 15.01
C THR A 3 -0.80 14.92 15.72
N LYS A 4 -1.75 14.10 16.19
CA LYS A 4 -1.45 12.83 16.84
C LYS A 4 -0.67 11.94 15.86
N LYS A 5 0.47 11.42 16.31
CA LYS A 5 1.28 10.45 15.57
C LYS A 5 0.94 9.02 15.98
N TYR A 6 1.10 8.08 15.05
CA TYR A 6 0.75 6.67 15.23
C TYR A 6 2.00 5.79 15.27
N THR A 7 2.00 4.80 16.17
CA THR A 7 3.06 3.78 16.26
C THR A 7 2.80 2.57 15.36
N LEU A 8 1.59 2.44 14.81
CA LEU A 8 1.22 1.45 13.81
C LEU A 8 0.37 2.11 12.72
N ILE A 9 0.78 1.92 11.48
CA ILE A 9 0.00 2.26 10.29
C ILE A 9 -0.33 0.95 9.57
N TYR A 10 -1.62 0.66 9.43
CA TYR A 10 -2.11 -0.45 8.62
C TYR A 10 -2.71 0.12 7.33
N SER A 11 -2.24 -0.34 6.18
CA SER A 11 -2.62 0.23 4.89
C SER A 11 -2.97 -0.85 3.87
N ASP A 12 -3.99 -0.55 3.05
CA ASP A 12 -4.37 -1.31 1.86
C ASP A 12 -4.45 -0.34 0.68
N PRO A 13 -3.31 -0.03 0.04
CA PRO A 13 -3.29 0.98 -1.03
C PRO A 13 -4.15 0.55 -2.22
N PRO A 14 -4.82 1.49 -2.92
CA PRO A 14 -5.74 1.18 -4.01
C PRO A 14 -4.95 0.88 -5.30
N TRP A 15 -4.27 -0.26 -5.34
CA TRP A 15 -3.34 -0.66 -6.39
C TRP A 15 -4.00 -0.69 -7.78
N ALA A 16 -3.51 0.12 -8.72
CA ALA A 16 -3.85 -0.02 -10.13
C ALA A 16 -3.06 -1.17 -10.75
N TYR A 17 -3.78 -2.19 -11.23
CA TYR A 17 -3.19 -3.32 -11.96
C TYR A 17 -2.87 -2.96 -13.41
N ARG A 18 -1.83 -3.58 -13.97
CA ARG A 18 -1.49 -3.42 -15.41
C ARG A 18 -2.44 -4.21 -16.30
N ASP A 19 -2.95 -5.34 -15.83
CA ASP A 19 -3.95 -6.10 -16.57
C ASP A 19 -5.30 -5.41 -16.45
N LYS A 20 -5.81 -4.94 -17.59
CA LYS A 20 -7.19 -4.47 -17.71
C LYS A 20 -8.08 -5.70 -17.90
N ALA A 21 -8.11 -6.60 -16.92
CA ALA A 21 -9.02 -7.74 -16.91
C ALA A 21 -10.47 -7.21 -16.84
N ALA A 22 -10.98 -6.79 -18.00
CA ALA A 22 -12.34 -6.30 -18.24
C ALA A 22 -13.31 -7.45 -18.50
N ASP A 23 -12.79 -8.69 -18.55
CA ASP A 23 -13.60 -9.88 -18.65
C ASP A 23 -14.44 -10.08 -17.38
N GLY A 24 -15.70 -9.65 -17.47
CA GLY A 24 -16.71 -9.73 -16.42
C GLY A 24 -16.57 -8.69 -15.30
N ASP A 25 -15.94 -7.52 -15.56
CA ASP A 25 -15.79 -6.42 -14.58
C ASP A 25 -15.22 -6.87 -13.22
N ARG A 26 -14.27 -7.80 -13.25
CA ARG A 26 -13.70 -8.43 -12.05
C ARG A 26 -12.53 -7.68 -11.44
N GLY A 27 -11.85 -6.83 -12.22
CA GLY A 27 -10.70 -6.05 -11.76
C GLY A 27 -11.05 -5.03 -10.67
N ALA A 28 -10.06 -4.68 -9.82
CA ALA A 28 -10.23 -3.73 -8.71
C ALA A 28 -10.82 -2.38 -9.16
N GLY A 29 -10.38 -1.87 -10.32
CA GLY A 29 -10.87 -0.61 -10.90
C GLY A 29 -12.37 -0.59 -11.26
N PHE A 30 -13.03 -1.75 -11.35
CA PHE A 30 -14.48 -1.84 -11.52
C PHE A 30 -15.25 -1.83 -10.20
N LYS A 31 -14.57 -1.97 -9.06
CA LYS A 31 -15.17 -2.02 -7.72
C LYS A 31 -14.94 -0.74 -6.93
N TYR A 32 -13.78 -0.11 -7.10
CA TYR A 32 -13.42 1.16 -6.45
C TYR A 32 -12.37 1.92 -7.26
N PRO A 33 -12.23 3.25 -7.07
CA PRO A 33 -11.16 4.03 -7.68
C PRO A 33 -9.77 3.52 -7.28
N VAL A 34 -8.92 3.31 -8.29
CA VAL A 34 -7.52 2.89 -8.11
C VAL A 34 -6.56 4.05 -8.36
N MET A 35 -5.36 3.96 -7.79
CA MET A 35 -4.28 4.92 -7.96
C MET A 35 -3.07 4.25 -8.62
N ASN A 36 -2.37 5.00 -9.47
CA ASN A 36 -1.06 4.58 -9.92
C ASN A 36 -0.05 4.69 -8.75
N VAL A 37 1.06 3.99 -8.87
CA VAL A 37 2.09 3.88 -7.83
C VAL A 37 2.64 5.24 -7.42
N LEU A 38 2.84 6.15 -8.37
CA LEU A 38 3.38 7.48 -8.09
C LEU A 38 2.43 8.31 -7.22
N ASP A 39 1.13 8.20 -7.46
CA ASP A 39 0.13 8.89 -6.66
C ASP A 39 0.03 8.27 -5.25
N ILE A 40 0.18 6.95 -5.12
CA ILE A 40 0.25 6.29 -3.81
C ILE A 40 1.49 6.77 -3.04
N CYS A 41 2.65 6.84 -3.69
CA CYS A 41 3.89 7.35 -3.09
C CYS A 41 3.77 8.80 -2.58
N ARG A 42 2.92 9.63 -3.20
CA ARG A 42 2.70 11.04 -2.81
C ARG A 42 1.82 11.22 -1.58
N LEU A 43 1.16 10.17 -1.10
CA LEU A 43 0.36 10.25 0.13
C LEU A 43 1.27 10.59 1.32
N PRO A 44 0.96 11.62 2.13
CA PRO A 44 1.85 12.12 3.17
C PRO A 44 1.81 11.27 4.46
N VAL A 45 2.01 9.96 4.32
CA VAL A 45 1.94 9.00 5.44
C VAL A 45 3.01 9.31 6.50
N TRP A 46 4.15 9.90 6.10
CA TRP A 46 5.19 10.39 7.00
C TRP A 46 4.68 11.42 8.02
N GLU A 47 3.63 12.19 7.69
CA GLU A 47 3.03 13.14 8.62
C GLU A 47 2.23 12.45 9.74
N LEU A 48 1.84 11.19 9.55
CA LEU A 48 1.10 10.40 10.53
C LEU A 48 2.00 9.51 11.39
N ALA A 49 3.17 9.13 10.88
CA ALA A 49 4.07 8.19 11.55
C ALA A 49 4.79 8.84 12.77
N ALA A 50 4.81 8.12 13.89
CA ALA A 50 5.76 8.35 14.98
C ALA A 50 7.17 7.88 14.58
N GLU A 51 8.19 8.22 15.36
CA GLU A 51 9.59 7.82 15.09
C GLU A 51 9.76 6.29 15.03
N ASP A 52 9.20 5.58 16.01
CA ASP A 52 9.19 4.11 16.07
C ASP A 52 7.90 3.50 15.50
N CYS A 53 7.49 3.94 14.31
CA CYS A 53 6.26 3.46 13.66
C CYS A 53 6.48 2.15 12.87
N LEU A 54 5.57 1.20 13.04
CA LEU A 54 5.46 0.02 12.18
C LEU A 54 4.48 0.29 11.03
N LEU A 55 4.90 0.05 9.79
CA LEU A 55 4.03 -0.03 8.62
C LEU A 55 3.66 -1.49 8.32
N ALA A 56 2.38 -1.82 8.43
CA ALA A 56 1.80 -3.06 7.93
C ALA A 56 1.00 -2.75 6.65
N MET A 57 1.55 -3.10 5.49
CA MET A 57 0.97 -2.74 4.19
C MET A 57 0.57 -3.99 3.41
N TRP A 58 -0.69 -4.03 2.95
CA TRP A 58 -1.10 -5.00 1.94
C TRP A 58 -0.46 -4.65 0.60
N TRP A 59 0.07 -5.69 -0.03
CA TRP A 59 0.59 -5.62 -1.38
C TRP A 59 0.16 -6.88 -2.13
N VAL A 60 0.21 -6.82 -3.46
CA VAL A 60 -0.29 -7.86 -4.34
C VAL A 60 0.89 -8.57 -5.03
N PRO A 61 0.90 -9.91 -5.18
CA PRO A 61 2.06 -10.66 -5.69
C PRO A 61 2.60 -10.21 -7.05
N THR A 62 1.77 -9.56 -7.87
CA THR A 62 2.13 -9.02 -9.18
C THR A 62 2.86 -7.67 -9.13
N GLN A 63 2.93 -7.02 -7.96
CA GLN A 63 3.48 -5.67 -7.79
C GLN A 63 4.45 -5.53 -6.59
N PRO A 64 5.43 -6.43 -6.41
CA PRO A 64 6.37 -6.35 -5.29
C PRO A 64 7.27 -5.11 -5.34
N VAL A 65 7.71 -4.70 -6.53
CA VAL A 65 8.63 -3.57 -6.71
C VAL A 65 7.92 -2.25 -6.41
N GLU A 66 6.65 -2.14 -6.81
CA GLU A 66 5.78 -1.01 -6.53
C GLU A 66 5.53 -0.85 -5.03
N ALA A 67 5.28 -1.95 -4.32
CA ALA A 67 5.12 -1.94 -2.87
C ALA A 67 6.40 -1.45 -2.16
N LEU A 68 7.58 -1.87 -2.61
CA LEU A 68 8.85 -1.38 -2.07
C LEU A 68 9.03 0.12 -2.31
N LYS A 69 8.68 0.62 -3.50
CA LYS A 69 8.72 2.06 -3.81
C LYS A 69 7.79 2.89 -2.93
N VAL A 70 6.57 2.39 -2.67
CA VAL A 70 5.62 3.07 -1.77
C VAL A 70 6.15 3.12 -0.34
N MET A 71 6.64 1.98 0.16
CA MET A 71 7.24 1.90 1.49
C MET A 71 8.41 2.89 1.65
N GLU A 72 9.33 2.92 0.68
CA GLU A 72 10.48 3.84 0.69
C GLU A 72 10.03 5.30 0.63
N ALA A 73 9.08 5.65 -0.26
CA ALA A 73 8.55 7.00 -0.38
C ALA A 73 7.87 7.50 0.90
N TRP A 74 7.28 6.60 1.68
CA TRP A 74 6.67 6.92 2.97
C TRP A 74 7.67 6.98 4.13
N GLY A 75 8.96 6.75 3.88
CA GLY A 75 10.03 6.84 4.87
C GLY A 75 10.24 5.59 5.72
N PHE A 76 9.71 4.44 5.28
CA PHE A 76 9.88 3.17 5.99
C PHE A 76 10.98 2.32 5.36
N ARG A 77 11.64 1.50 6.19
CA ARG A 77 12.58 0.46 5.73
C ARG A 77 11.90 -0.90 5.71
N LEU A 78 12.33 -1.76 4.77
CA LEU A 78 11.82 -3.13 4.70
C LEU A 78 12.36 -3.96 5.87
N MET A 79 11.47 -4.52 6.69
CA MET A 79 11.82 -5.52 7.69
C MET A 79 11.53 -6.94 7.19
N THR A 80 10.35 -7.14 6.59
CA THR A 80 9.95 -8.39 5.93
C THR A 80 8.95 -8.08 4.83
N MET A 81 9.06 -8.79 3.70
CA MET A 81 8.07 -8.70 2.62
C MET A 81 6.81 -9.53 2.91
N LYS A 82 6.91 -10.49 3.84
CA LYS A 82 5.84 -11.43 4.19
C LYS A 82 5.61 -11.41 5.71
N GLY A 83 4.76 -10.50 6.17
CA GLY A 83 4.23 -10.51 7.52
C GLY A 83 3.08 -11.53 7.66
N PHE A 84 2.09 -11.43 6.76
CA PHE A 84 0.95 -12.36 6.64
C PHE A 84 0.68 -12.67 5.17
N THR A 85 0.01 -13.79 4.89
CA THR A 85 -0.47 -14.14 3.55
C THR A 85 -1.95 -14.47 3.60
N TRP A 86 -2.77 -13.74 2.84
CA TRP A 86 -4.17 -14.09 2.67
C TRP A 86 -4.31 -15.18 1.60
N HIS A 87 -4.45 -16.42 2.06
CA HIS A 87 -4.73 -17.56 1.20
C HIS A 87 -6.24 -17.65 0.94
N LYS A 88 -6.64 -17.65 -0.34
CA LYS A 88 -8.03 -17.83 -0.77
C LYS A 88 -8.17 -19.25 -1.32
N THR A 89 -9.05 -20.04 -0.70
CA THR A 89 -9.44 -21.41 -1.11
C THR A 89 -10.79 -21.42 -1.79
#